data_AF-A0A973LJS9-F1
#
_entry.id   AF-A0A973LJS9-F1
#
_cell.length_a   1.000
_cell.length_b   1.000
_cell.length_c   1.000
_cell.angle_alpha   90.00
_cell.angle_beta   90.00
_cell.angle_gamma   90.00
#
_symmetry.space_group_name_H-M   'P 1'
#
loop_
_entity.id
_entity.type
_entity.pdbx_description
1 polymer ?
#
loop_
_entity_poly.entity_id
_entity_poly.type
_entity_poly.pdbx_seq_one_letter_code
_entity_poly.pdbx_strand_id
1 'polypeptide(L)'
;MAEYLLAMTVALAVTLLFGGPIRVLSVRLGLMPAIRERDVHQTPIPRMGGLAMFAGLAAALTVAKHFPMLERNVYHTTNTVQALLWGTLLVVVLGVVDDKFELDPLTKLAGQIFAASVMVVKGIQISWLVIPGIGIVAVDPTLSIVLSVFLVLLLMNAVNFVDGLDGLAAGITCIAGLASFAYCYRLAISYKLTGATAPALIAIVTVGVCLGFLAHNWDPARMFMGDTGSMLLGMLLA
;
A
#
# COMPACT_ATOMS: atom_id res chain seq x y z
N MET A 1 -4.53 -4.37 20.54
CA MET A 1 -3.80 -3.10 20.38
C MET A 1 -2.29 -3.26 20.36
N ALA A 2 -1.67 -3.86 21.38
CA ALA A 2 -0.20 -3.96 21.45
C ALA A 2 0.43 -4.58 20.18
N GLU A 3 -0.10 -5.71 19.71
CA GLU A 3 0.41 -6.39 18.51
C GLU A 3 0.30 -5.53 17.23
N TYR A 4 -0.76 -4.72 17.10
CA TYR A 4 -0.91 -3.78 15.98
C TYR A 4 0.14 -2.67 16.03
N LEU A 5 0.38 -2.11 17.21
CA LEU A 5 1.39 -1.06 17.37
C LEU A 5 2.80 -1.62 17.12
N LEU A 6 3.07 -2.85 17.54
CA LEU A 6 4.34 -3.52 17.22
C LEU A 6 4.50 -3.73 15.71
N ALA A 7 3.46 -4.21 15.01
CA ALA A 7 3.50 -4.35 13.56
C ALA A 7 3.73 -3.00 12.84
N MET A 8 3.06 -1.94 13.30
CA MET A 8 3.28 -0.57 12.81
C MET A 8 4.73 -0.12 13.03
N THR A 9 5.28 -0.33 14.22
CA THR A 9 6.66 0.05 14.55
C THR A 9 7.66 -0.72 13.68
N VAL A 10 7.42 -2.01 13.41
CA VAL A 10 8.26 -2.78 12.47
C VAL A 10 8.21 -2.17 11.08
N ALA A 11 7.01 -1.86 10.57
CA ALA A 11 6.85 -1.27 9.24
C ALA A 11 7.56 0.09 9.13
N LEU A 12 7.41 0.93 10.16
CA LEU A 12 8.07 2.23 10.27
C LEU A 12 9.59 2.07 10.30
N ALA A 13 10.11 1.26 11.22
CA ALA A 13 11.54 1.08 11.42
C ALA A 13 12.21 0.53 10.16
N VAL A 14 11.63 -0.51 9.55
CA VAL A 14 12.19 -1.11 8.33
C VAL A 14 12.12 -0.14 7.16
N THR A 15 11.00 0.55 6.93
CA THR A 15 10.90 1.55 5.86
C THR A 15 11.91 2.68 6.03
N LEU A 16 12.04 3.19 7.26
CA LEU A 16 13.00 4.25 7.60
C LEU A 16 14.44 3.81 7.36
N LEU A 17 14.82 2.63 7.85
CA LEU A 17 16.19 2.11 7.76
C LEU A 17 16.57 1.71 6.34
N PHE A 18 15.65 1.12 5.57
CA PHE A 18 15.89 0.74 4.16
C PHE A 18 15.93 1.94 3.21
N GLY A 19 15.32 3.07 3.57
CA GLY A 19 15.35 4.28 2.74
C GLY A 19 16.76 4.78 2.42
N GLY A 20 17.68 4.72 3.39
CA GLY A 20 19.08 5.12 3.17
C GLY A 20 19.81 4.27 2.11
N PRO A 21 19.90 2.94 2.29
CA PRO A 21 20.48 2.03 1.29
C PRO A 21 19.84 2.14 -0.09
N ILE A 22 18.52 2.25 -0.17
CA ILE A 22 17.79 2.38 -1.44
C ILE A 22 18.11 3.69 -2.14
N ARG A 23 18.24 4.79 -1.38
CA ARG A 23 18.69 6.08 -1.93
C ARG A 23 20.08 5.95 -2.55
N VAL A 24 21.03 5.33 -1.86
CA VAL A 24 22.40 5.11 -2.38
C VAL A 24 22.39 4.24 -3.64
N LEU A 25 21.61 3.16 -3.63
CA LEU A 25 21.46 2.27 -4.78
C LEU A 25 20.89 3.01 -6.00
N SER A 26 19.87 3.84 -5.78
CA SER A 26 19.21 4.60 -6.85
C SER A 26 20.15 5.61 -7.51
N VAL A 27 20.98 6.29 -6.71
CA VAL A 27 22.03 7.18 -7.23
C VAL A 27 23.06 6.39 -8.05
N ARG A 28 23.49 5.23 -7.57
CA ARG A 28 24.46 4.37 -8.28
C ARG A 28 23.93 3.81 -9.60
N LEU A 29 22.63 3.51 -9.66
CA LEU A 29 21.96 3.00 -10.86
C LEU A 29 21.53 4.11 -11.82
N GLY A 30 21.75 5.38 -11.47
CA GLY A 30 21.34 6.52 -12.30
C GLY A 30 19.82 6.72 -12.39
N LEU A 31 19.06 6.18 -11.43
CA LEU A 31 17.59 6.29 -11.37
C LEU A 31 17.18 7.66 -10.78
N MET A 32 17.66 8.71 -11.43
CA MET A 32 17.44 10.11 -11.10
C MET A 32 16.93 10.81 -12.36
N PRO A 33 15.61 10.98 -12.49
CA PRO A 33 15.02 11.58 -13.68
C PRO A 33 15.49 13.03 -13.85
N ALA A 34 15.63 13.44 -15.10
CA ALA A 34 15.95 14.81 -15.46
C ALA A 34 14.81 15.75 -15.02
N ILE A 35 15.19 16.94 -14.54
CA ILE A 35 14.25 17.99 -14.11
C ILE A 35 13.49 18.49 -15.35
N ARG A 36 12.17 18.43 -15.32
CA ARG A 36 11.29 18.98 -16.37
C ARG A 36 10.91 20.42 -16.00
N GLU A 37 10.59 21.26 -16.99
CA GLU A 37 10.22 22.68 -16.75
C GLU A 37 8.99 22.88 -15.84
N ARG A 38 8.19 21.83 -15.65
CA ARG A 38 7.01 21.80 -14.77
C ARG A 38 7.30 21.34 -13.33
N ASP A 39 8.52 20.89 -13.04
CA ASP A 39 8.86 20.33 -11.74
C ASP A 39 9.19 21.45 -10.76
N VAL A 40 8.69 21.34 -9.52
CA VAL A 40 8.93 22.33 -8.45
C VAL A 40 10.39 22.26 -7.95
N HIS A 41 11.07 21.13 -8.16
CA HIS A 41 12.41 20.86 -7.66
C HIS A 41 13.51 21.22 -8.65
N GLN A 42 14.60 21.82 -8.13
CA GLN A 42 15.76 22.22 -8.92
C GLN A 42 16.94 21.22 -8.86
N THR A 43 16.78 20.07 -8.20
CA THR A 43 17.80 19.02 -8.13
C THR A 43 17.21 17.63 -8.43
N PRO A 44 17.93 16.73 -9.14
CA PRO A 44 17.45 15.37 -9.40
C PRO A 44 17.33 14.58 -8.09
N ILE A 45 16.12 14.10 -7.78
CA ILE A 45 15.83 13.32 -6.58
C ILE A 45 15.58 11.85 -6.97
N PRO A 46 16.16 10.87 -6.26
CA PRO A 46 15.99 9.45 -6.59
C PRO A 46 14.52 8.96 -6.46
N ARG A 47 14.04 8.19 -7.44
CA ARG A 47 12.65 7.68 -7.53
C ARG A 47 12.52 6.17 -7.32
N MET A 48 12.85 5.67 -6.13
CA MET A 48 12.76 4.23 -5.80
C MET A 48 12.26 3.99 -4.37
N GLY A 49 11.66 5.01 -3.74
CA GLY A 49 11.19 4.92 -2.35
C GLY A 49 10.17 3.82 -2.11
N GLY A 50 9.39 3.45 -3.14
CA GLY A 50 8.43 2.35 -3.09
C GLY A 50 9.06 0.99 -2.70
N LEU A 51 10.33 0.75 -3.02
CA LEU A 51 11.03 -0.47 -2.57
C LEU A 51 11.25 -0.48 -1.05
N ALA A 52 11.55 0.67 -0.45
CA ALA A 52 11.72 0.79 0.99
C ALA A 52 10.38 0.55 1.70
N MET A 53 9.32 1.10 1.11
CA MET A 53 7.95 0.94 1.59
C MET A 53 7.49 -0.52 1.51
N PHE A 54 7.76 -1.20 0.39
CA PHE A 54 7.45 -2.63 0.25
C PHE A 54 8.24 -3.49 1.23
N ALA A 55 9.52 -3.20 1.44
CA ALA A 55 10.32 -3.91 2.45
C ALA A 55 9.72 -3.76 3.86
N GLY A 56 9.28 -2.55 4.22
CA GLY A 56 8.58 -2.29 5.48
C GLY A 56 7.27 -3.06 5.61
N LEU A 57 6.43 -3.02 4.57
CA LEU A 57 5.18 -3.78 4.50
C LEU A 57 5.42 -5.28 4.68
N ALA A 58 6.31 -5.85 3.86
CA ALA A 58 6.61 -7.28 3.86
C ALA A 58 7.20 -7.75 5.19
N ALA A 59 8.12 -6.97 5.77
CA ALA A 59 8.69 -7.27 7.07
C ALA A 59 7.64 -7.24 8.18
N ALA A 60 6.81 -6.19 8.23
CA ALA A 60 5.76 -6.07 9.24
C ALA A 60 4.73 -7.20 9.15
N LEU A 61 4.27 -7.53 7.94
CA LEU A 61 3.33 -8.64 7.72
C LEU A 61 3.98 -10.02 7.94
N THR A 62 5.30 -10.15 7.83
CA THR A 62 5.98 -11.41 8.16
C THR A 62 6.15 -11.56 9.67
N VAL A 63 6.56 -10.50 10.36
CA VAL A 63 6.72 -10.50 11.82
C VAL A 63 5.37 -10.65 12.52
N ALA A 64 4.31 -10.03 12.01
CA ALA A 64 2.97 -10.12 12.59
C ALA A 64 2.39 -11.55 12.66
N LYS A 65 2.90 -12.48 11.85
CA LYS A 65 2.56 -13.92 11.95
C LYS A 65 3.00 -14.53 13.29
N HIS A 66 3.99 -13.97 13.96
CA HIS A 66 4.53 -14.49 15.22
C HIS A 66 3.83 -13.90 16.46
N PHE A 67 2.85 -13.00 16.26
CA PHE A 67 2.08 -12.42 17.35
C PHE A 67 0.81 -13.26 17.60
N PRO A 68 0.59 -13.81 18.81
CA PRO A 68 -0.42 -14.85 19.03
C PRO A 68 -1.85 -14.46 18.63
N MET A 69 -2.26 -13.21 18.88
CA MET A 69 -3.60 -12.75 18.55
C MET A 69 -3.77 -12.54 17.04
N LEU A 70 -2.76 -12.00 16.35
CA LEU A 70 -2.79 -11.82 14.89
C LEU A 70 -2.64 -13.15 14.16
N GLU A 71 -1.72 -14.02 14.58
CA GLU A 71 -1.54 -15.37 14.01
C GLU A 71 -2.86 -16.12 13.95
N ARG A 72 -3.52 -16.27 15.10
CA ARG A 72 -4.75 -17.03 15.24
C ARG A 72 -5.91 -16.45 14.43
N ASN A 73 -6.08 -15.14 14.42
CA ASN A 73 -7.29 -14.52 13.90
C ASN A 73 -7.16 -14.00 12.46
N VAL A 74 -5.94 -13.72 12.00
CA VAL A 74 -5.66 -13.20 10.66
C VAL A 74 -5.08 -14.27 9.75
N TYR A 75 -4.02 -14.96 10.18
CA TYR A 75 -3.24 -15.87 9.32
C TYR A 75 -3.85 -17.27 9.22
N HIS A 76 -4.51 -17.76 10.27
CA HIS A 76 -5.20 -19.05 10.22
C HIS A 76 -6.61 -18.97 9.61
N THR A 77 -7.24 -17.79 9.67
CA THR A 77 -8.64 -17.61 9.25
C THR A 77 -8.75 -17.19 7.78
N THR A 78 -7.75 -16.46 7.26
CA THR A 78 -7.85 -15.80 5.95
C THR A 78 -6.56 -15.89 5.16
N ASN A 79 -6.68 -15.94 3.83
CA ASN A 79 -5.54 -15.81 2.91
C ASN A 79 -5.24 -14.35 2.53
N THR A 80 -5.90 -13.37 3.18
CA THR A 80 -5.84 -11.94 2.84
C THR A 80 -4.40 -11.41 2.82
N VAL A 81 -3.59 -11.73 3.84
CA VAL A 81 -2.20 -11.27 3.91
C VAL A 81 -1.37 -11.84 2.75
N GLN A 82 -1.56 -13.11 2.40
CA GLN A 82 -0.85 -13.73 1.29
C GLN A 82 -1.31 -13.17 -0.06
N ALA A 83 -2.61 -12.96 -0.24
CA ALA A 83 -3.18 -12.33 -1.42
C ALA A 83 -2.61 -10.92 -1.64
N LEU A 84 -2.55 -10.13 -0.57
CA LEU A 84 -1.97 -8.78 -0.60
C LEU A 84 -0.48 -8.80 -0.93
N LEU A 85 0.30 -9.70 -0.32
CA LEU A 85 1.75 -9.79 -0.60
C LEU A 85 2.02 -10.14 -2.07
N TRP A 86 1.22 -11.01 -2.68
CA TRP A 86 1.33 -11.30 -4.12
C TRP A 86 0.95 -10.10 -4.99
N GLY A 87 -0.18 -9.45 -4.70
CA GLY A 87 -0.61 -8.26 -5.43
C GLY A 87 0.42 -7.15 -5.37
N THR A 88 0.86 -6.81 -4.15
CA THR A 88 1.83 -5.72 -3.91
C THR A 88 3.20 -6.03 -4.47
N LEU A 89 3.67 -7.29 -4.45
CA LEU A 89 4.90 -7.70 -5.13
C LEU A 89 4.82 -7.43 -6.63
N LEU A 90 3.72 -7.80 -7.28
CA LEU A 90 3.53 -7.56 -8.72
C LEU A 90 3.46 -6.07 -9.06
N VAL A 91 2.79 -5.27 -8.23
CA VAL A 91 2.73 -3.80 -8.40
C VAL A 91 4.10 -3.17 -8.23
N VAL A 92 4.90 -3.65 -7.26
CA VAL A 92 6.25 -3.15 -7.05
C VAL A 92 7.16 -3.49 -8.23
N VAL A 93 7.06 -4.71 -8.77
CA VAL A 93 7.78 -5.09 -10.00
C VAL A 93 7.37 -4.20 -11.16
N LEU A 94 6.05 -4.01 -11.37
CA LEU A 94 5.53 -3.12 -12.41
C LEU A 94 6.05 -1.69 -12.24
N GLY A 95 5.99 -1.15 -11.04
CA GLY A 95 6.43 0.21 -10.74
C GLY A 95 7.93 0.40 -10.95
N VAL A 96 8.77 -0.58 -10.60
CA VAL A 96 10.21 -0.49 -10.86
C VAL A 96 10.50 -0.53 -12.36
N VAL A 97 9.73 -1.32 -13.13
CA VAL A 97 9.83 -1.33 -14.60
C VAL A 97 9.39 0.03 -15.14
N ASP A 98 8.30 0.59 -14.64
CA ASP A 98 7.77 1.88 -15.08
C ASP A 98 8.69 3.06 -14.74
N ASP A 99 9.18 3.12 -13.50
CA ASP A 99 10.14 4.13 -13.03
C ASP A 99 11.45 4.11 -13.84
N LYS A 100 11.80 2.98 -14.46
CA LYS A 100 13.01 2.82 -15.28
C LYS A 100 12.78 3.05 -16.77
N PHE A 101 11.66 2.59 -17.32
CA PHE A 101 11.42 2.52 -18.76
C PHE A 101 10.37 3.52 -19.26
N GLU A 102 9.68 4.24 -18.37
CA GLU A 102 8.55 5.13 -18.67
C GLU A 102 7.52 4.44 -19.59
N LEU A 103 6.76 3.49 -19.03
CA LEU A 103 5.82 2.69 -19.82
C LEU A 103 4.68 3.56 -20.38
N ASP A 104 4.15 3.14 -21.54
CA ASP A 104 2.94 3.77 -22.05
C ASP A 104 1.73 3.46 -21.13
N PRO A 105 0.71 4.34 -21.10
CA PRO A 105 -0.42 4.19 -20.18
C PRO A 105 -1.18 2.87 -20.31
N LEU A 106 -1.26 2.29 -21.52
CA LEU A 106 -1.99 1.04 -21.74
C LEU A 106 -1.21 -0.15 -21.18
N THR A 107 0.10 -0.20 -21.40
CA THR A 107 0.98 -1.23 -20.82
C THR A 107 1.00 -1.16 -19.30
N LYS A 108 1.08 0.06 -18.73
CA LYS A 108 0.98 0.27 -17.28
C LYS A 108 -0.36 -0.21 -16.72
N LEU A 109 -1.47 0.15 -17.36
CA LEU A 109 -2.81 -0.27 -16.96
C LEU A 109 -2.98 -1.80 -17.03
N ALA A 110 -2.46 -2.45 -18.07
CA ALA A 110 -2.50 -3.90 -18.20
C ALA A 110 -1.75 -4.60 -17.05
N GLY A 111 -0.59 -4.07 -16.66
CA GLY A 111 0.16 -4.55 -15.49
C GLY A 111 -0.62 -4.37 -14.19
N GLN A 112 -1.26 -3.23 -13.99
CA GLN A 112 -2.09 -2.97 -12.81
C GLN A 112 -3.29 -3.93 -12.75
N ILE A 113 -3.97 -4.17 -13.87
CA ILE A 113 -5.08 -5.12 -13.98
C ILE A 113 -4.62 -6.53 -13.58
N PHE A 114 -3.46 -6.95 -14.08
CA PHE A 114 -2.90 -8.26 -13.77
C PHE A 114 -2.60 -8.39 -12.26
N ALA A 115 -1.92 -7.42 -11.66
CA ALA A 115 -1.61 -7.44 -10.24
C ALA A 115 -2.86 -7.42 -9.34
N ALA A 116 -3.83 -6.55 -9.67
CA ALA A 116 -5.12 -6.48 -8.98
C ALA A 116 -5.89 -7.80 -9.10
N SER A 117 -5.94 -8.40 -10.29
CA SER A 117 -6.64 -9.66 -10.54
C SER A 117 -6.04 -10.82 -9.74
N VAL A 118 -4.71 -10.91 -9.63
CA VAL A 118 -4.04 -11.92 -8.79
C VAL A 118 -4.43 -11.77 -7.31
N MET A 119 -4.46 -10.53 -6.80
CA MET A 119 -4.89 -10.24 -5.44
C MET A 119 -6.36 -10.63 -5.20
N VAL A 120 -7.23 -10.26 -6.14
CA VAL A 120 -8.68 -10.49 -6.07
C VAL A 120 -9.02 -11.97 -6.13
N VAL A 121 -8.45 -12.72 -7.08
CA VAL A 121 -8.66 -14.17 -7.21
C VAL A 121 -8.16 -14.94 -5.98
N LYS A 122 -7.16 -14.42 -5.26
CA LYS A 122 -6.65 -15.01 -4.01
C LYS A 122 -7.52 -14.69 -2.77
N GLY A 123 -8.59 -13.93 -2.91
CA GLY A 123 -9.65 -13.81 -1.90
C GLY A 123 -9.89 -12.41 -1.34
N ILE A 124 -9.28 -11.36 -1.90
CA ILE A 124 -9.63 -9.97 -1.56
C ILE A 124 -10.73 -9.49 -2.51
N GLN A 125 -11.98 -9.71 -2.12
CA GLN A 125 -13.16 -9.44 -2.95
C GLN A 125 -14.25 -8.70 -2.18
N ILE A 126 -14.92 -7.77 -2.86
CA ILE A 126 -16.15 -7.12 -2.40
C ILE A 126 -17.31 -8.08 -2.67
N SER A 127 -17.54 -9.01 -1.75
CA SER A 127 -18.59 -10.03 -1.87
C SER A 127 -19.99 -9.55 -1.46
N TRP A 128 -20.07 -8.42 -0.74
CA TRP A 128 -21.33 -7.85 -0.28
C TRP A 128 -21.17 -6.33 -0.10
N LEU A 129 -22.28 -5.61 -0.20
CA LEU A 129 -22.38 -4.18 0.01
C LEU A 129 -23.44 -3.87 1.07
N VAL A 130 -23.20 -2.84 1.88
CA VAL A 130 -24.23 -2.31 2.77
C VAL A 130 -24.90 -1.13 2.07
N ILE A 131 -26.15 -1.29 1.69
CA ILE A 131 -26.92 -0.23 1.05
C ILE A 131 -27.82 0.43 2.11
N PRO A 132 -27.68 1.76 2.36
CA PRO A 132 -28.53 2.48 3.30
C PRO A 132 -30.02 2.26 2.97
N GLY A 133 -30.81 1.85 3.97
CA GLY A 133 -32.24 1.60 3.82
C GLY A 133 -32.62 0.23 3.25
N ILE A 134 -31.69 -0.52 2.65
CA ILE A 134 -31.95 -1.88 2.12
C ILE A 134 -31.29 -2.95 2.99
N GLY A 135 -30.08 -2.69 3.50
CA GLY A 135 -29.31 -3.65 4.30
C GLY A 135 -28.15 -4.26 3.52
N ILE A 136 -27.73 -5.46 3.92
CA ILE A 136 -26.60 -6.17 3.30
C ILE A 136 -27.09 -6.86 2.03
N VAL A 137 -26.49 -6.53 0.90
CA VAL A 137 -26.79 -7.11 -0.41
C VAL A 137 -25.56 -7.89 -0.88
N ALA A 138 -25.75 -9.19 -1.16
CA ALA A 138 -24.72 -10.03 -1.75
C ALA A 138 -24.47 -9.61 -3.20
N VAL A 139 -23.20 -9.58 -3.59
CA VAL A 139 -22.77 -9.24 -4.96
C VAL A 139 -22.55 -10.54 -5.73
N ASP A 140 -23.03 -10.58 -6.98
CA ASP A 140 -22.75 -11.70 -7.89
C ASP A 140 -21.22 -11.97 -7.98
N PRO A 141 -20.76 -13.23 -7.99
CA PRO A 141 -19.31 -13.53 -8.00
C PRO A 141 -18.54 -12.87 -9.14
N THR A 142 -19.13 -12.79 -10.34
CA THR A 142 -18.48 -12.16 -11.50
C THR A 142 -18.38 -10.66 -11.28
N LEU A 143 -19.47 -10.05 -10.84
CA LEU A 143 -19.51 -8.63 -10.51
C LEU A 143 -18.56 -8.28 -9.35
N SER A 144 -18.43 -9.16 -8.37
CA SER A 144 -17.51 -9.00 -7.23
C SER A 144 -16.07 -8.89 -7.69
N ILE A 145 -15.63 -9.76 -8.61
CA ILE A 145 -14.28 -9.70 -9.20
C ILE A 145 -14.09 -8.38 -9.95
N VAL A 146 -15.03 -8.02 -10.83
CA VAL A 146 -14.93 -6.79 -11.64
C VAL A 146 -14.89 -5.55 -10.76
N LEU A 147 -15.77 -5.44 -9.77
CA LEU A 147 -15.81 -4.30 -8.85
C LEU A 147 -14.55 -4.20 -8.00
N SER A 148 -14.03 -5.33 -7.52
CA SER A 148 -12.81 -5.35 -6.70
C SER A 148 -11.58 -4.93 -7.51
N VAL A 149 -11.41 -5.49 -8.72
CA VAL A 149 -10.33 -5.07 -9.61
C VAL A 149 -10.45 -3.59 -9.95
N PHE A 150 -11.66 -3.13 -10.32
CA PHE A 150 -11.90 -1.73 -10.64
C PHE A 150 -11.56 -0.80 -9.48
N LEU A 151 -11.96 -1.12 -8.25
CA LEU A 151 -11.65 -0.29 -7.08
C LEU A 151 -10.14 -0.20 -6.83
N VAL A 152 -9.42 -1.31 -6.97
CA VAL A 152 -7.96 -1.34 -6.82
C VAL A 152 -7.30 -0.45 -7.87
N LEU A 153 -7.72 -0.55 -9.14
CA LEU A 153 -7.21 0.31 -10.21
C LEU A 153 -7.52 1.78 -9.97
N LEU A 154 -8.73 2.08 -9.50
CA LEU A 154 -9.16 3.43 -9.20
C LEU A 154 -8.25 4.06 -8.14
N LEU A 155 -8.00 3.37 -7.03
CA LEU A 155 -7.17 3.90 -5.96
C LEU A 155 -5.69 3.94 -6.31
N MET A 156 -5.16 2.96 -7.06
CA MET A 156 -3.80 3.03 -7.60
C MET A 156 -3.57 4.30 -8.41
N ASN A 157 -4.44 4.58 -9.38
CA ASN A 157 -4.29 5.74 -10.25
C ASN A 157 -4.62 7.04 -9.51
N ALA A 158 -5.58 7.03 -8.58
CA ALA A 158 -5.87 8.21 -7.76
C ALA A 158 -4.68 8.62 -6.89
N VAL A 159 -4.04 7.68 -6.20
CA VAL A 159 -2.84 7.99 -5.38
C VAL A 159 -1.68 8.41 -6.27
N ASN A 160 -1.49 7.76 -7.42
CA ASN A 160 -0.47 8.15 -8.40
C ASN A 160 -0.64 9.58 -8.91
N PHE A 161 -1.88 10.02 -9.19
CA PHE A 161 -2.14 11.40 -9.62
C PHE A 161 -1.97 12.45 -8.52
N VAL A 162 -2.13 12.08 -7.26
CA VAL A 162 -1.91 12.99 -6.13
C VAL A 162 -0.44 13.05 -5.70
N ASP A 163 0.40 12.10 -6.13
CA ASP A 163 1.85 12.06 -5.86
C ASP A 163 2.65 13.10 -6.70
N GLY A 164 2.30 14.38 -6.54
CA GLY A 164 2.93 15.51 -7.22
C GLY A 164 3.62 16.51 -6.30
N LEU A 165 3.50 16.35 -4.96
CA LEU A 165 4.08 17.24 -3.96
C LEU A 165 4.76 16.45 -2.83
N ASP A 166 5.80 17.03 -2.25
CA ASP A 166 6.60 16.44 -1.16
C ASP A 166 5.72 16.07 0.03
N GLY A 167 5.74 14.80 0.42
CA GLY A 167 4.99 14.27 1.55
C GLY A 167 3.48 14.19 1.35
N LEU A 168 2.92 14.63 0.22
CA LEU A 168 1.46 14.69 0.04
C LEU A 168 0.83 13.31 -0.03
N ALA A 169 1.22 12.48 -0.99
CA ALA A 169 0.63 11.15 -1.18
C ALA A 169 0.81 10.24 0.05
N ALA A 170 1.99 10.25 0.66
CA ALA A 170 2.25 9.51 1.90
C ALA A 170 1.47 10.07 3.09
N GLY A 171 1.33 11.40 3.19
CA GLY A 171 0.57 12.07 4.23
C GLY A 171 -0.93 11.76 4.18
N ILE A 172 -1.57 11.91 3.02
CA ILE A 172 -3.00 11.59 2.86
C ILE A 172 -3.26 10.10 3.11
N THR A 173 -2.35 9.23 2.66
CA THR A 173 -2.48 7.77 2.87
C THR A 173 -2.31 7.41 4.33
N CYS A 174 -1.42 8.10 5.06
CA CYS A 174 -1.28 7.95 6.50
C CYS A 174 -2.58 8.32 7.24
N ILE A 175 -3.23 9.43 6.85
CA ILE A 175 -4.50 9.87 7.44
C ILE A 175 -5.61 8.85 7.13
N ALA A 176 -5.72 8.42 5.87
CA ALA A 176 -6.70 7.42 5.44
C ALA A 176 -6.49 6.07 6.14
N GLY A 177 -5.24 5.64 6.31
CA GLY A 177 -4.87 4.42 7.04
C GLY A 177 -5.22 4.49 8.52
N LEU A 178 -4.98 5.63 9.18
CA LEU A 178 -5.39 5.83 10.58
C LEU A 178 -6.92 5.80 10.74
N ALA A 179 -7.65 6.45 9.84
CA ALA A 179 -9.11 6.43 9.84
C ALA A 179 -9.66 5.01 9.61
N SER A 180 -9.09 4.29 8.65
CA SER A 180 -9.46 2.90 8.33
C SER A 180 -9.16 1.96 9.50
N PHE A 181 -7.99 2.09 10.12
CA PHE A 181 -7.65 1.33 11.32
C PHE A 181 -8.63 1.60 12.46
N ALA A 182 -8.90 2.88 12.75
CA ALA A 182 -9.82 3.27 13.82
C ALA A 182 -11.23 2.70 13.57
N TYR A 183 -11.71 2.76 12.33
CA TYR A 183 -12.99 2.18 11.93
C TYR A 183 -13.02 0.66 12.10
N CYS A 184 -12.08 -0.08 11.49
CA CYS A 184 -12.02 -1.53 11.57
C CYS A 184 -11.86 -2.03 13.00
N TYR A 185 -11.02 -1.36 13.79
CA TYR A 185 -10.79 -1.71 15.19
C TYR A 185 -12.05 -1.46 16.05
N ARG A 186 -12.72 -0.32 15.88
CA ARG A 186 -14.00 -0.03 16.55
C ARG A 186 -15.08 -1.03 16.16
N LEU A 187 -15.19 -1.36 14.88
CA LEU A 187 -16.16 -2.33 14.39
C LEU A 187 -15.93 -3.71 15.02
N ALA A 188 -14.67 -4.16 15.08
CA ALA A 188 -14.33 -5.44 15.70
C ALA A 188 -14.75 -5.50 17.18
N ILE A 189 -14.52 -4.43 17.94
CA ILE A 189 -14.96 -4.33 19.34
C ILE A 189 -16.50 -4.35 19.43
N SER A 190 -17.20 -3.53 18.64
CA SER A 190 -18.66 -3.40 18.71
C SER A 190 -19.38 -4.72 18.43
N TYR A 191 -18.88 -5.50 17.48
CA TYR A 191 -19.44 -6.81 17.11
C TYR A 191 -18.88 -7.97 17.93
N LYS A 192 -18.08 -7.70 18.98
CA LYS A 192 -17.39 -8.71 19.81
C LYS A 192 -16.59 -9.72 18.98
N LEU A 193 -16.10 -9.28 17.82
CA LEU A 193 -15.11 -10.04 17.07
C LEU A 193 -13.83 -10.07 17.91
N THR A 194 -13.00 -11.08 17.70
CA THR A 194 -11.61 -11.02 18.15
C THR A 194 -11.05 -9.73 17.58
N GLY A 195 -10.61 -8.77 18.41
CA GLY A 195 -10.19 -7.43 17.96
C GLY A 195 -9.04 -7.38 16.93
N ALA A 196 -8.62 -8.53 16.41
CA ALA A 196 -7.67 -8.80 15.34
C ALA A 196 -8.44 -9.04 14.03
N THR A 197 -8.30 -8.14 13.06
CA THR A 197 -8.84 -8.31 11.71
C THR A 197 -7.77 -7.98 10.68
N ALA A 198 -7.79 -8.66 9.54
CA ALA A 198 -6.83 -8.41 8.47
C ALA A 198 -6.85 -6.95 7.98
N PRO A 199 -8.03 -6.30 7.77
CA PRO A 199 -8.08 -4.91 7.34
C PRO A 199 -7.47 -3.95 8.37
N ALA A 200 -7.70 -4.16 9.66
CA ALA A 200 -7.07 -3.34 10.71
C ALA A 200 -5.55 -3.50 10.73
N LEU A 201 -5.04 -4.74 10.55
CA LEU A 201 -3.60 -4.99 10.47
C LEU A 201 -2.98 -4.28 9.25
N ILE A 202 -3.60 -4.41 8.08
CA ILE A 202 -3.09 -3.78 6.85
C ILE A 202 -3.09 -2.27 7.00
N ALA A 203 -4.19 -1.68 7.48
CA ALA A 203 -4.31 -0.24 7.66
C ALA A 203 -3.22 0.34 8.58
N ILE A 204 -2.97 -0.29 9.74
CA ILE A 204 -1.95 0.22 10.67
C ILE A 204 -0.52 -0.03 10.18
N VAL A 205 -0.28 -1.10 9.43
CA VAL A 205 1.02 -1.34 8.77
C VAL A 205 1.26 -0.28 7.69
N THR A 206 0.24 0.06 6.90
CA THR A 206 0.30 1.15 5.91
C THR A 206 0.65 2.47 6.57
N VAL A 207 0.07 2.79 7.74
CA VAL A 207 0.45 3.97 8.54
C VAL A 207 1.94 3.93 8.90
N GLY A 208 2.45 2.80 9.39
CA GLY A 208 3.86 2.65 9.72
C GLY A 208 4.77 2.86 8.50
N VAL A 209 4.42 2.28 7.36
CA VAL A 209 5.12 2.48 6.07
C VAL A 209 5.14 3.96 5.67
N CYS A 210 3.99 4.64 5.70
CA CYS A 210 3.90 6.05 5.37
C CYS A 210 4.75 6.92 6.32
N LEU A 211 4.68 6.70 7.63
CA LEU A 211 5.47 7.45 8.62
C LEU A 211 6.98 7.23 8.42
N GLY A 212 7.40 5.99 8.17
CA GLY A 212 8.81 5.68 7.91
C GLY A 212 9.32 6.31 6.61
N PHE A 213 8.49 6.35 5.58
CA PHE A 213 8.83 6.97 4.30
C PHE A 213 8.81 8.50 4.35
N LEU A 214 7.86 9.10 5.07
CA LEU A 214 7.76 10.55 5.25
C LEU A 214 9.04 11.15 5.82
N ALA A 215 9.78 10.44 6.67
CA ALA A 215 11.09 10.90 7.13
C ALA A 215 12.07 11.21 5.98
N HIS A 216 11.96 10.53 4.83
CA HIS A 216 12.79 10.76 3.64
C HIS A 216 12.14 11.68 2.60
N ASN A 217 10.81 11.81 2.65
CA ASN A 217 10.01 12.51 1.64
C ASN A 217 9.39 13.84 2.14
N TRP A 218 9.59 14.20 3.41
CA TRP A 218 9.16 15.49 3.96
C TRP A 218 9.89 16.65 3.27
N ASP A 219 9.18 17.76 3.07
CA ASP A 219 9.72 18.96 2.43
C ASP A 219 10.93 19.53 3.20
N PRO A 220 12.09 19.73 2.55
CA PRO A 220 12.42 19.38 1.15
C PRO A 220 12.75 17.88 0.97
N ALA A 221 12.10 17.23 0.00
CA ALA A 221 12.22 15.78 -0.19
C ALA A 221 13.64 15.32 -0.57
N ARG A 222 14.09 14.23 0.06
CA ARG A 222 15.39 13.60 -0.21
C ARG A 222 15.29 12.36 -1.10
N MET A 223 14.08 11.82 -1.22
CA MET A 223 13.74 10.64 -2.00
C MET A 223 12.25 10.68 -2.37
N PHE A 224 11.92 10.31 -3.60
CA PHE A 224 10.56 10.13 -4.07
C PHE A 224 10.15 8.67 -4.05
N MET A 225 8.85 8.44 -3.86
CA MET A 225 8.31 7.08 -3.81
C MET A 225 8.28 6.44 -5.20
N GLY A 226 8.14 7.25 -6.26
CA GLY A 226 8.02 6.79 -7.64
C GLY A 226 6.65 6.15 -7.90
N ASP A 227 6.46 5.69 -9.13
CA ASP A 227 5.26 4.94 -9.51
C ASP A 227 5.17 3.63 -8.72
N THR A 228 6.31 3.04 -8.36
CA THR A 228 6.40 1.92 -7.41
C THR A 228 5.67 2.19 -6.11
N GLY A 229 5.93 3.33 -5.46
CA GLY A 229 5.38 3.62 -4.14
C GLY A 229 3.94 4.10 -4.17
N SER A 230 3.58 4.94 -5.14
CA SER A 230 2.22 5.48 -5.24
C SER A 230 1.20 4.40 -5.62
N MET A 231 1.54 3.50 -6.56
CA MET A 231 0.68 2.35 -6.87
C MET A 231 0.58 1.36 -5.70
N LEU A 232 1.67 1.14 -4.96
CA LEU A 232 1.66 0.32 -3.74
C LEU A 232 0.67 0.90 -2.72
N LEU A 233 0.76 2.20 -2.42
CA LEU A 233 -0.14 2.87 -1.49
C LEU A 233 -1.61 2.79 -1.94
N GLY A 234 -1.88 3.00 -3.22
CA GLY A 234 -3.24 2.86 -3.76
C GLY A 234 -3.80 1.45 -3.63
N MET A 235 -2.98 0.40 -3.83
CA MET A 235 -3.40 -0.99 -3.59
C MET A 235 -3.69 -1.27 -2.11
N LEU A 236 -2.90 -0.69 -1.20
CA LEU A 236 -3.08 -0.88 0.25
C LEU A 236 -4.34 -0.20 0.80
N LEU A 237 -4.83 0.84 0.12
CA LEU A 237 -6.07 1.54 0.47
C LEU A 237 -7.34 0.88 -0.09
N ALA A 238 -7.20 0.01 -1.10
CA ALA A 238 -8.31 -0.66 -1.77
C ALA A 238 -8.81 -1.90 -1.01
#